data_AF-A0A1I1VZ75-F1
#
_entry.id   AF-A0A1I1VZ75-F1
#
_cell.length_a   1.000
_cell.length_b   1.000
_cell.length_c   1.000
_cell.angle_alpha   90.00
_cell.angle_beta   90.00
_cell.angle_gamma   90.00
#
_symmetry.space_group_name_H-M   'P 1'
#
loop_
_entity.id
_entity.type
_entity.pdbx_description
1 polymer ?
#
loop_
_entity_poly.entity_id
_entity_poly.type
_entity_poly.pdbx_seq_one_letter_code
_entity_poly.pdbx_strand_id
1 'polypeptide(L)'
;MKYSMRTLLVLAGLVSSTTLLAQVKVTTEVSGDAATGKQLIQAKATGGSGKYSYAWGLTTPGAVPSNNASEVLLVPSQEAEYIVFVRDKETGASAYSTVVVKTLAVNEKHLIRMPGEDYKMKLRYSATGALPASPARK
;
A
#
# COMPACT_ATOMS: atom_id res chain seq x y z
N MET A 1 -77.06 -24.15 -8.95
CA MET A 1 -75.79 -24.09 -8.18
C MET A 1 -74.90 -23.04 -8.83
N LYS A 2 -74.74 -21.87 -8.20
CA LYS A 2 -74.00 -20.72 -8.76
C LYS A 2 -72.73 -20.56 -7.93
N TYR A 3 -71.61 -21.07 -8.43
CA TYR A 3 -70.33 -20.95 -7.74
C TYR A 3 -69.87 -19.49 -7.84
N SER A 4 -69.94 -18.82 -6.69
CA SER A 4 -69.43 -17.47 -6.47
C SER A 4 -67.90 -17.56 -6.36
N MET A 5 -67.21 -17.24 -7.45
CA MET A 5 -65.75 -17.26 -7.50
C MET A 5 -65.24 -15.91 -7.01
N ARG A 6 -64.96 -15.83 -5.69
CA ARG A 6 -64.29 -14.69 -5.07
C ARG A 6 -62.84 -14.69 -5.51
N THR A 7 -62.51 -13.88 -6.50
CA THR A 7 -61.15 -13.64 -6.98
C THR A 7 -60.28 -13.13 -5.83
N LEU A 8 -59.39 -13.99 -5.33
CA LEU A 8 -58.40 -13.66 -4.31
C LEU A 8 -57.22 -12.96 -5.01
N LEU A 9 -57.16 -11.63 -4.90
CA LEU A 9 -56.06 -10.83 -5.43
C LEU A 9 -54.87 -10.96 -4.48
N VAL A 10 -53.99 -11.95 -4.72
CA VAL A 10 -52.72 -12.07 -4.00
C VAL A 10 -51.81 -10.95 -4.49
N LEU A 11 -51.70 -9.91 -3.65
CA LEU A 11 -50.77 -8.81 -3.86
C LEU A 11 -49.35 -9.34 -3.69
N ALA A 12 -48.73 -9.77 -4.79
CA ALA A 12 -47.30 -10.01 -4.85
C ALA A 12 -46.61 -8.64 -4.68
N GLY A 13 -46.29 -8.30 -3.44
CA GLY A 13 -45.42 -7.19 -3.11
C GLY A 13 -44.06 -7.43 -3.74
N LEU A 14 -43.88 -6.92 -4.96
CA LEU A 14 -42.57 -6.78 -5.56
C LEU A 14 -41.83 -5.73 -4.72
N VAL A 15 -41.14 -6.19 -3.67
CA VAL A 15 -40.16 -5.36 -2.98
C VAL A 15 -39.04 -5.15 -4.00
N SER A 16 -39.17 -4.11 -4.82
CA SER A 16 -38.05 -3.55 -5.56
C SER A 16 -37.13 -2.93 -4.53
N SER A 17 -36.31 -3.78 -3.89
CA SER A 17 -35.16 -3.35 -3.11
C SER A 17 -34.21 -2.68 -4.08
N THR A 18 -34.36 -1.38 -4.23
CA THR A 18 -33.32 -0.53 -4.80
C THR A 18 -32.21 -0.49 -3.77
N THR A 19 -31.28 -1.44 -3.84
CA THR A 19 -30.03 -1.33 -3.11
C THR A 19 -29.31 -0.11 -3.68
N LEU A 20 -29.37 1.00 -2.94
CA LEU A 20 -28.46 2.11 -3.18
C LEU A 20 -27.05 1.52 -3.08
N LEU A 21 -26.36 1.40 -4.22
CA LEU A 21 -25.03 0.82 -4.27
C LEU A 21 -24.13 1.67 -3.38
N ALA A 22 -23.77 1.15 -2.22
CA ALA A 22 -22.87 1.84 -1.32
C ALA A 22 -21.52 1.96 -2.04
N GLN A 23 -21.09 3.18 -2.34
CA GLN A 23 -19.82 3.40 -3.01
C GLN A 23 -18.71 3.21 -1.99
N VAL A 24 -17.72 2.39 -2.35
CA VAL A 24 -16.47 2.24 -1.60
C VAL A 24 -15.36 2.82 -2.45
N LYS A 25 -14.51 3.65 -1.84
CA LYS A 25 -13.30 4.17 -2.46
C LYS A 25 -12.11 3.76 -1.60
N VAL A 26 -11.02 3.37 -2.24
CA VAL A 26 -9.74 3.10 -1.59
C VAL A 26 -8.66 4.00 -2.19
N THR A 27 -7.77 4.48 -1.33
CA THR A 27 -6.53 5.18 -1.70
C THR A 27 -5.36 4.51 -0.99
N THR A 28 -4.20 4.53 -1.61
CA THR A 28 -2.97 3.95 -1.06
C THR A 28 -1.89 5.02 -0.91
N GLU A 29 -1.16 4.96 0.19
CA GLU A 29 -0.02 5.81 0.50
C GLU A 29 1.20 4.96 0.86
N VAL A 30 2.40 5.45 0.51
CA VAL A 30 3.67 4.75 0.77
C VAL A 30 4.55 5.68 1.59
N SER A 31 5.05 5.16 2.70
CA SER A 31 6.06 5.81 3.54
C SER A 31 7.29 4.92 3.61
N GLY A 32 8.48 5.51 3.54
CA GLY A 32 9.74 4.78 3.46
C GLY A 32 10.79 5.29 4.43
N ASP A 33 11.60 4.37 4.94
CA ASP A 33 12.81 4.66 5.72
C ASP A 33 14.05 4.30 4.91
N ALA A 34 14.77 5.32 4.44
CA ALA A 34 15.97 5.15 3.64
C ALA A 34 17.15 4.52 4.41
N ALA A 35 17.15 4.56 5.75
CA ALA A 35 18.21 3.95 6.56
C ALA A 35 18.07 2.42 6.61
N THR A 36 16.84 1.91 6.63
CA THR A 36 16.56 0.48 6.70
C THR A 36 16.11 -0.13 5.37
N GLY A 37 15.78 0.69 4.38
CA GLY A 37 15.19 0.26 3.12
C GLY A 37 13.74 -0.23 3.27
N LYS A 38 13.16 -0.12 4.47
CA LYS A 38 11.79 -0.56 4.75
C LYS A 38 10.78 0.44 4.23
N GLN A 39 9.68 -0.06 3.69
CA GLN A 39 8.56 0.75 3.22
C GLN A 39 7.24 0.21 3.74
N LEU A 40 6.42 1.10 4.29
CA LEU A 40 5.07 0.82 4.74
C LEU A 40 4.09 1.31 3.67
N ILE A 41 3.28 0.40 3.14
CA ILE A 41 2.12 0.75 2.32
C ILE A 41 0.90 0.74 3.22
N GLN A 42 0.09 1.80 3.17
CA GLN A 42 -1.19 1.89 3.88
C GLN A 42 -2.33 2.10 2.88
N ALA A 43 -3.41 1.34 3.05
CA ALA A 43 -4.64 1.45 2.29
C ALA A 43 -5.74 2.08 3.16
N LYS A 44 -6.34 3.15 2.66
CA LYS A 44 -7.43 3.86 3.32
C LYS A 44 -8.72 3.70 2.52
N ALA A 45 -9.68 3.00 3.09
CA ALA A 45 -11.01 2.82 2.53
C ALA A 45 -12.02 3.81 3.13
N THR A 46 -12.97 4.26 2.31
CA THR A 46 -14.04 5.22 2.67
C THR A 46 -15.34 4.85 1.97
N GLY A 47 -16.47 5.32 2.51
CA GLY A 47 -17.81 4.99 2.01
C GLY A 47 -18.35 3.66 2.54
N GLY A 48 -19.40 3.10 1.98
CA GLY A 48 -19.97 1.83 2.48
C GLY A 48 -20.46 1.90 3.94
N SER A 49 -20.29 0.79 4.65
CA SER A 49 -20.58 0.60 6.08
C SER A 49 -19.43 1.01 7.01
N GLY A 50 -18.22 1.17 6.47
CA GLY A 50 -17.00 1.36 7.26
C GLY A 50 -16.33 0.06 7.71
N LYS A 51 -16.94 -1.11 7.47
CA LYS A 51 -16.37 -2.42 7.83
C LYS A 51 -15.76 -3.12 6.63
N TYR A 52 -14.44 -3.10 6.55
CA TYR A 52 -13.72 -3.59 5.37
C TYR A 52 -12.88 -4.86 5.65
N SER A 53 -12.62 -5.63 4.59
CA SER A 53 -11.55 -6.61 4.48
C SER A 53 -10.59 -6.22 3.36
N TYR A 54 -9.30 -6.48 3.58
CA TYR A 54 -8.23 -6.17 2.64
C TYR A 54 -7.62 -7.48 2.13
N ALA A 55 -7.23 -7.49 0.86
CA ALA A 55 -6.43 -8.53 0.26
C ALA A 55 -5.37 -7.88 -0.64
N TRP A 56 -4.11 -8.16 -0.37
CA TRP A 56 -2.99 -7.61 -1.12
C TRP A 56 -2.58 -8.56 -2.25
N GLY A 57 -2.12 -7.97 -3.35
CA GLY A 57 -1.64 -8.64 -4.54
C GLY A 57 -0.50 -7.86 -5.19
N LEU A 58 0.06 -8.44 -6.25
CA LEU A 58 1.05 -7.83 -7.12
C LEU A 58 0.55 -7.91 -8.56
N THR A 59 0.80 -6.87 -9.35
CA THR A 59 0.59 -6.87 -10.81
C THR A 59 1.89 -7.11 -11.58
N THR A 60 3.04 -6.95 -10.93
CA THR A 60 4.38 -7.26 -11.46
C THR A 60 4.99 -8.49 -10.75
N PRO A 61 5.99 -9.17 -11.34
CA PRO A 61 6.67 -10.29 -10.67
C PRO A 61 7.24 -9.88 -9.30
N GLY A 62 7.06 -10.75 -8.30
CA GLY A 62 7.55 -10.52 -6.94
C GLY A 62 6.82 -11.38 -5.90
N ALA A 63 7.03 -11.09 -4.61
CA ALA A 63 6.34 -11.72 -3.49
C ALA A 63 5.40 -10.73 -2.79
N VAL A 64 4.16 -11.13 -2.58
CA VAL A 64 3.19 -10.40 -1.74
C VAL A 64 3.27 -11.00 -0.33
N PRO A 65 3.37 -10.19 0.73
CA PRO A 65 3.15 -10.69 2.08
C PRO A 65 1.69 -11.14 2.21
N SER A 66 1.46 -12.38 2.64
CA SER A 66 0.11 -12.81 3.01
C SER A 66 -0.36 -11.97 4.19
N ASN A 67 -1.22 -10.99 3.90
CA ASN A 67 -1.70 -10.02 4.88
C ASN A 67 -3.12 -9.57 4.53
N ASN A 68 -3.99 -9.50 5.53
CA ASN A 68 -5.36 -9.03 5.43
C ASN A 68 -5.58 -7.69 6.17
N ALA A 69 -4.50 -7.07 6.63
CA ALA A 69 -4.52 -5.76 7.26
C ALA A 69 -4.58 -4.64 6.21
N SER A 70 -4.97 -3.45 6.67
CA SER A 70 -4.95 -2.21 5.88
C SER A 70 -3.53 -1.72 5.59
N GLU A 71 -2.50 -2.29 6.22
CA GLU A 71 -1.11 -1.87 6.04
C GLU A 71 -0.17 -3.06 5.89
N VAL A 72 0.90 -2.87 5.13
CA VAL A 72 1.92 -3.89 4.83
C VAL A 72 3.30 -3.27 4.89
N LEU A 73 4.19 -3.87 5.67
CA LEU A 73 5.61 -3.51 5.72
C LEU A 73 6.42 -4.38 4.77
N LEU A 74 7.26 -3.74 3.96
CA LEU A 74 8.02 -4.35 2.87
C LEU A 74 9.49 -3.94 2.92
N VAL A 75 10.35 -4.75 2.30
CA VAL A 75 11.72 -4.38 1.92
C VAL A 75 11.86 -4.70 0.42
N PRO A 76 11.53 -3.76 -0.47
CA PRO A 76 11.56 -4.01 -1.91
C PRO A 76 13.00 -4.17 -2.41
N SER A 77 13.28 -5.28 -3.11
CA SER A 77 14.56 -5.53 -3.78
C SER A 77 14.59 -5.03 -5.24
N GLN A 78 13.42 -4.76 -5.81
CA GLN A 78 13.23 -4.16 -7.12
C GLN A 78 11.95 -3.31 -7.11
N GLU A 79 11.79 -2.44 -8.12
CA GLU A 79 10.53 -1.73 -8.33
C GLU A 79 9.40 -2.72 -8.62
N ALA A 80 8.27 -2.56 -7.92
CA ALA A 80 7.10 -3.43 -8.05
C ALA A 80 5.81 -2.63 -7.91
N GLU A 81 4.77 -3.07 -8.62
CA GLU A 81 3.41 -2.52 -8.51
C GLU A 81 2.53 -3.44 -7.67
N TYR A 82 2.02 -2.88 -6.58
CA TYR A 82 1.13 -3.54 -5.63
C TYR A 82 -0.32 -3.16 -5.90
N ILE A 83 -1.22 -4.11 -5.71
CA ILE A 83 -2.66 -3.90 -5.77
C ILE A 83 -3.30 -4.31 -4.44
N VAL A 84 -4.22 -3.50 -3.94
CA VAL A 84 -5.06 -3.85 -2.79
C VAL A 84 -6.50 -3.95 -3.22
N PHE A 85 -7.14 -5.07 -2.89
CA PHE A 85 -8.58 -5.27 -3.01
C PHE A 85 -9.22 -5.03 -1.66
N VAL A 86 -10.22 -4.15 -1.64
CA VAL A 86 -11.03 -3.84 -0.47
C VAL A 86 -12.45 -4.30 -0.71
N ARG A 87 -13.02 -5.04 0.24
CA ARG A 87 -14.43 -5.41 0.25
C ARG A 87 -15.08 -4.91 1.52
N ASP A 88 -16.20 -4.21 1.36
CA ASP A 88 -17.11 -3.89 2.45
C ASP A 88 -17.91 -5.14 2.83
N LYS A 89 -17.84 -5.53 4.10
CA LYS A 89 -18.36 -6.81 4.60
C LYS A 89 -19.87 -6.84 4.73
N GLU A 90 -20.53 -5.68 4.82
CA GLU A 90 -21.97 -5.59 5.03
C GLU A 90 -22.70 -5.31 3.73
N THR A 91 -22.17 -4.40 2.92
CA THR A 91 -22.78 -4.00 1.64
C THR A 91 -22.32 -4.86 0.47
N GLY A 92 -21.20 -5.59 0.62
CA GLY A 92 -20.58 -6.38 -0.45
C GLY A 92 -19.85 -5.54 -1.51
N ALA A 93 -19.91 -4.20 -1.42
CA ALA A 93 -19.23 -3.30 -2.34
C ALA A 93 -17.72 -3.54 -2.30
N SER A 94 -17.08 -3.49 -3.47
CA SER A 94 -15.65 -3.75 -3.62
C SER A 94 -14.97 -2.62 -4.37
N ALA A 95 -13.72 -2.33 -4.01
CA ALA A 95 -12.88 -1.33 -4.66
C ALA A 95 -11.43 -1.82 -4.67
N TYR A 96 -10.59 -1.20 -5.51
CA TYR A 96 -9.17 -1.50 -5.55
C TYR A 96 -8.33 -0.23 -5.76
N SER A 97 -7.07 -0.29 -5.36
CA SER A 97 -6.07 0.75 -5.62
C SER A 97 -4.76 0.08 -6.00
N THR A 98 -4.01 0.70 -6.92
CA THR A 98 -2.65 0.28 -7.26
C THR A 98 -1.63 1.31 -6.79
N VAL A 99 -0.43 0.84 -6.50
CA VAL A 99 0.67 1.69 -6.06
C VAL A 99 2.01 1.13 -6.48
N VAL A 100 2.86 1.98 -7.03
CA VAL A 100 4.23 1.65 -7.42
C VAL A 100 5.15 1.91 -6.23
N VAL A 101 5.89 0.89 -5.83
CA VAL A 101 6.87 0.93 -4.75
C VAL A 101 8.25 0.73 -5.35
N LYS A 102 9.10 1.75 -5.21
CA LYS A 102 10.48 1.74 -5.72
C LYS A 102 11.43 1.23 -4.65
N THR A 103 12.61 0.77 -5.02
CA THR A 103 13.65 0.47 -4.02
C THR A 103 14.17 1.77 -3.42
N LEU A 104 14.43 1.75 -2.12
CA LEU A 104 15.23 2.81 -1.49
C LEU A 104 16.69 2.36 -1.56
N ALA A 105 17.55 3.22 -2.09
CA ALA A 105 18.99 3.01 -1.98
C ALA A 105 19.36 3.07 -0.50
N VAL A 106 19.64 1.92 0.10
CA VAL A 106 20.22 1.87 1.45
C VAL A 106 21.62 2.46 1.33
N ASN A 107 21.83 3.64 1.92
CA ASN A 107 23.16 4.23 2.00
C ASN A 107 23.98 3.40 2.99
N GLU A 108 24.63 2.35 2.48
CA GLU A 108 25.59 1.58 3.25
C GLU A 108 26.78 2.49 3.57
N LYS A 109 26.94 2.88 4.84
CA LYS A 109 28.21 3.41 5.34
C LYS A 109 29.24 2.28 5.29
N HIS A 110 29.89 2.11 4.15
CA HIS A 110 30.99 1.17 4.01
C HIS A 110 32.19 1.71 4.81
N LEU A 111 32.35 1.25 6.05
CA LEU A 111 33.55 1.49 6.84
C LEU A 111 34.66 0.63 6.25
N ILE A 112 35.47 1.20 5.36
CA ILE A 112 36.66 0.52 4.84
C ILE A 112 37.64 0.35 6.01
N ARG A 113 37.80 -0.89 6.49
CA ARG A 113 38.80 -1.23 7.52
C ARG A 113 40.17 -1.24 6.86
N MET A 114 40.94 -0.16 7.03
CA MET A 114 42.36 -0.17 6.66
C MET A 114 43.15 -1.06 7.64
N PRO A 115 43.95 -2.03 7.17
CA PRO A 115 44.87 -2.75 8.03
C PRO A 115 46.15 -1.91 8.21
N GLY A 116 46.45 -1.55 9.46
CA GLY A 116 47.68 -0.85 9.80
C GLY A 116 47.42 0.34 10.73
N GLU A 117 48.06 0.25 11.89
CA GLU A 117 48.09 1.13 13.07
C GLU A 117 47.50 2.55 13.03
N ASP A 118 46.85 2.81 14.17
CA ASP A 118 46.50 4.08 14.80
C ASP A 118 45.28 4.86 14.29
N TYR A 119 44.42 5.13 15.24
CA TYR A 119 43.00 5.43 15.10
C TYR A 119 42.78 6.87 14.66
N LYS A 120 42.93 7.17 13.37
CA LYS A 120 42.38 8.41 12.79
C LYS A 120 41.29 8.11 11.78
N MET A 121 40.05 8.01 12.30
CA MET A 121 38.81 8.00 11.53
C MET A 121 38.74 9.27 10.66
N LYS A 122 39.10 9.17 9.37
CA LYS A 122 38.94 10.28 8.42
C LYS A 122 37.64 10.07 7.66
N LEU A 123 36.55 10.71 8.11
CA LEU A 123 35.32 10.79 7.32
C LEU A 123 35.64 11.53 6.02
N ARG A 124 35.61 10.84 4.88
CA ARG A 124 35.57 11.50 3.57
C ARG A 124 34.17 11.34 3.01
N TYR A 125 33.44 12.45 2.95
CA TYR A 125 32.18 12.54 2.23
C TYR A 125 32.48 12.58 0.74
N SER A 126 32.01 11.61 -0.03
CA SER A 126 32.00 11.68 -1.49
C SER A 126 30.83 12.57 -1.93
N ALA A 127 31.06 13.88 -1.97
CA ALA A 127 30.17 14.83 -2.62
C ALA A 127 30.64 15.02 -4.07
N THR A 128 29.85 14.51 -5.03
CA THR A 128 29.93 14.96 -6.42
C THR A 128 29.39 16.39 -6.47
N GLY A 129 30.28 17.38 -6.37
CA GLY A 129 29.92 18.79 -6.51
C GLY A 129 30.79 19.75 -5.69
N ALA A 130 31.65 20.48 -6.40
CA ALA A 130 32.43 21.66 -6.00
C ALA A 130 33.51 21.48 -4.91
N LEU A 131 34.77 21.65 -5.34
CA LEU A 131 35.94 21.95 -4.51
C LEU A 131 35.79 23.35 -3.87
N PRO A 132 35.83 23.50 -2.54
CA PRO A 132 36.29 24.74 -1.93
C PRO A 132 37.83 24.74 -1.85
N ALA A 133 38.42 25.83 -2.30
CA ALA A 133 39.86 26.03 -2.42
C ALA A 133 40.64 25.80 -1.11
N SER A 134 41.79 25.15 -1.24
CA SER A 134 42.76 24.91 -0.17
C SER A 134 43.41 26.22 0.30
N PRO A 135 43.43 26.55 1.61
CA PRO A 135 44.32 27.59 2.10
C PRO A 135 45.74 27.02 2.23
N ALA A 136 46.67 27.64 1.50
CA ALA A 136 48.10 27.40 1.62
C ALA A 136 48.58 27.63 3.05
N ARG A 137 49.49 26.78 3.55
CA ARG A 137 50.26 27.07 4.76
C ARG A 137 51.75 26.98 4.46
N LYS A 138 52.41 28.06 4.87
CA LYS A 138 53.84 28.40 4.78
C LYS A 138 54.76 27.31 5.30
#